data_AF-A0A8W8LZ89-F1
#
_entry.id   AF-A0A8W8LZ89-F1
#
_cell.length_a   1.000
_cell.length_b   1.000
_cell.length_c   1.000
_cell.angle_alpha   90.00
_cell.angle_beta   90.00
_cell.angle_gamma   90.00
#
_symmetry.space_group_name_H-M   'P 1'
#
loop_
_entity.id
_entity.type
_entity.pdbx_description
1 polymer ?
#
loop_
_entity_poly.entity_id
_entity_poly.type
_entity_poly.pdbx_seq_one_letter_code
_entity_poly.pdbx_strand_id
1 'polypeptide(L)' 'MTEGKVRSVYADKPGEGIVRIAEELGADLIAMGSRGEGTVRRTMTGSASDYVLHHSTVPVLICPPNNRPK' A
#
# COMPACT_ATOMS: atom_id res chain seq x y z
N MET A 1 6.90 14.22 19.21
CA MET A 1 7.33 14.18 17.81
C MET A 1 7.70 12.73 17.53
N THR A 2 6.97 12.04 16.66
CA THR A 2 7.26 10.63 16.36
C THR A 2 8.34 10.59 15.29
N GLU A 3 9.42 9.86 15.54
CA GLU A 3 10.49 9.66 14.56
C GLU A 3 10.01 8.64 13.51
N GLY A 4 9.95 9.06 12.25
CA GLY A 4 9.62 8.18 11.14
C GLY A 4 10.89 7.55 10.58
N LYS A 5 10.88 6.22 10.37
CA LYS A 5 11.97 5.49 9.71
C LYS A 5 11.58 5.15 8.27
N VAL A 6 12.47 5.43 7.32
CA VAL A 6 12.31 5.02 5.92
C VAL A 6 13.16 3.76 5.68
N ARG A 7 12.56 2.73 5.06
CA ARG A 7 13.23 1.48 4.68
C ARG A 7 12.88 1.13 3.24
N SER A 8 13.90 0.94 2.40
CA SER A 8 13.71 0.32 1.09
C SER A 8 13.70 -1.20 1.26
N VAL A 9 12.76 -1.86 0.57
CA VAL A 9 12.61 -3.31 0.59
C VAL A 9 12.52 -3.80 -0.84
N TYR A 10 13.31 -4.82 -1.17
CA TYR A 10 13.23 -5.49 -2.47
C TYR A 10 12.27 -6.68 -2.38
N ALA A 11 11.40 -6.80 -3.39
CA ALA A 11 10.49 -7.92 -3.56
C ALA A 11 10.13 -8.06 -5.05
N ASP A 12 10.00 -9.29 -5.52
CA ASP A 12 9.57 -9.58 -6.90
C ASP A 12 8.16 -9.06 -7.16
N LYS A 13 7.30 -9.15 -6.13
CA LYS A 13 5.95 -8.57 -6.13
C LYS A 13 5.80 -7.59 -4.98
N PRO A 14 5.44 -6.31 -5.25
CA PRO A 14 5.32 -5.29 -4.21
C PRO A 14 4.32 -5.66 -3.10
N GLY A 15 3.19 -6.26 -3.44
CA GLY A 15 2.17 -6.66 -2.46
C GLY A 15 2.69 -7.69 -1.45
N GLU A 16 3.40 -8.72 -1.92
CA GLU A 16 4.06 -9.72 -1.07
C GLU A 16 5.11 -9.08 -0.16
N GLY A 17 5.91 -8.16 -0.70
CA GLY A 17 6.92 -7.43 0.07
C GLY A 17 6.32 -6.57 1.19
N ILE A 18 5.18 -5.92 0.93
CA ILE A 18 4.47 -5.09 1.91
C ILE A 18 3.89 -5.95 3.05
N VAL A 19 3.24 -7.08 2.73
CA VAL A 19 2.70 -7.98 3.76
C VAL A 19 3.83 -8.55 4.61
N ARG A 20 4.91 -9.05 3.99
CA ARG A 20 6.07 -9.61 4.69
C ARG A 20 6.69 -8.59 5.65
N ILE A 21 6.92 -7.36 5.19
CA ILE A 21 7.56 -6.35 6.05
C ILE A 21 6.64 -5.90 7.18
N ALA A 22 5.32 -5.87 6.98
CA ALA A 22 4.37 -5.56 8.03
C ALA A 22 4.40 -6.61 9.15
N GLU A 23 4.49 -7.90 8.78
CA GLU A 23 4.67 -9.01 9.73
C GLU A 23 6.02 -8.93 10.46
N GLU A 24 7.13 -8.73 9.74
CA GLU A 24 8.48 -8.57 10.32
C GLU A 24 8.55 -7.42 11.34
N LEU A 25 7.80 -6.34 11.09
CA LEU A 25 7.77 -5.16 11.95
C LEU A 25 6.76 -5.28 13.10
N GLY A 26 5.88 -6.29 13.09
CA GLY A 26 4.75 -6.37 14.00
C GLY A 26 3.83 -5.15 13.89
N ALA A 27 3.57 -4.69 12.67
CA ALA A 27 2.80 -3.47 12.42
C ALA A 27 1.32 -3.65 12.83
N ASP A 28 0.74 -2.67 13.52
CA ASP A 28 -0.69 -2.70 13.89
C ASP A 28 -1.63 -2.22 12.76
N LEU A 29 -1.09 -1.54 11.74
CA LEU A 29 -1.83 -0.95 10.63
C LEU A 29 -0.92 -0.79 9.40
N ILE A 30 -1.46 -1.06 8.22
CA ILE A 30 -0.82 -0.70 6.94
C ILE A 30 -1.56 0.50 6.34
N ALA A 31 -0.86 1.62 6.10
CA ALA A 31 -1.39 2.77 5.38
C ALA A 31 -0.78 2.86 3.98
N MET A 32 -1.61 2.87 2.94
CA MET A 32 -1.18 2.96 1.54
C MET A 32 -1.88 4.10 0.83
N GLY A 33 -1.13 4.84 0.01
CA GLY A 33 -1.73 5.74 -0.98
C GLY A 33 -2.32 4.96 -2.16
N SER A 34 -3.33 5.53 -2.79
CA SER A 34 -3.82 5.10 -4.11
C SER A 34 -3.63 6.22 -5.15
N ARG A 35 -3.61 5.86 -6.44
CA ARG A 35 -3.38 6.79 -7.55
C ARG A 35 -4.70 7.40 -8.04
N GLY A 36 -4.66 8.66 -8.50
CA GLY A 36 -5.86 9.49 -8.72
C GLY A 36 -6.13 9.82 -10.16
N GLU A 37 -7.41 9.73 -10.52
CA GLU A 37 -8.13 10.33 -11.66
C GLU A 37 -7.29 10.59 -12.92
N GLY A 38 -7.44 9.70 -13.90
CA GLY A 38 -7.14 10.03 -15.29
C GLY A 38 -6.77 8.86 -16.20
N THR A 39 -5.78 8.02 -15.84
CA THR A 39 -5.00 7.36 -16.91
C THR A 39 -4.59 5.90 -16.67
N VAL A 40 -5.16 5.19 -15.70
CA VAL A 40 -4.97 3.72 -15.63
C VAL A 40 -6.32 3.02 -15.68
N ARG A 41 -6.92 3.08 -16.88
CA ARG A 41 -7.44 1.92 -17.61
C ARG A 41 -7.36 0.64 -16.74
N ARG A 42 -8.50 0.20 -16.22
CA ARG A 42 -9.00 -1.18 -15.93
C ARG A 42 -8.07 -2.43 -16.06
N THR A 43 -6.75 -2.27 -16.02
CA THR A 43 -5.73 -3.19 -16.52
C THR A 43 -4.43 -2.94 -15.77
N MET A 44 -4.39 -3.30 -14.50
CA MET A 44 -3.22 -3.99 -13.98
C MET A 44 -3.74 -5.26 -13.33
N THR A 45 -3.33 -6.41 -13.84
CA THR A 45 -3.44 -7.70 -13.16
C THR A 45 -3.01 -7.53 -11.71
N GLY A 46 -3.96 -7.49 -10.76
CA GLY A 46 -3.74 -7.28 -9.32
C GLY A 46 -2.90 -6.06 -8.94
N SER A 47 -3.50 -5.00 -8.39
CA SER A 47 -2.70 -3.90 -7.83
C SER A 47 -1.99 -4.33 -6.54
N ALA A 48 -0.86 -3.69 -6.19
CA ALA A 48 -0.20 -3.95 -4.91
C ALA A 48 -1.17 -3.74 -3.73
N SER A 49 -2.01 -2.71 -3.79
CA SER A 49 -3.03 -2.44 -2.78
C SER A 49 -4.09 -3.52 -2.70
N ASP A 50 -4.51 -4.07 -3.84
CA ASP A 50 -5.47 -5.17 -3.92
C ASP A 50 -4.90 -6.46 -3.31
N TYR A 51 -3.65 -6.79 -3.61
CA TYR A 51 -2.97 -7.92 -2.98
C TYR A 51 -2.91 -7.77 -1.46
N VAL A 52 -2.47 -6.60 -0.97
CA VAL A 52 -2.35 -6.32 0.47
C VAL A 52 -3.70 -6.38 1.17
N LEU A 53 -4.77 -5.86 0.57
CA LEU A 53 -6.13 -5.93 1.13
C LEU A 53 -6.60 -7.37 1.37
N HIS A 54 -6.23 -8.31 0.49
CA HIS A 54 -6.65 -9.71 0.58
C HIS A 54 -5.73 -10.59 1.45
N HIS A 55 -4.49 -10.16 1.73
CA HIS A 55 -3.48 -10.98 2.39
C HIS A 55 -2.93 -10.39 3.69
N SER A 56 -3.28 -9.15 4.04
CA SER A 56 -2.83 -8.53 5.28
C SER A 56 -3.47 -9.20 6.51
N THR A 57 -2.65 -9.44 7.54
CA THR A 57 -3.09 -9.90 8.85
C THR A 57 -3.58 -8.77 9.76
N VAL A 58 -3.35 -7.51 9.35
CA VAL A 58 -3.75 -6.30 10.07
C VAL A 58 -4.59 -5.35 9.21
N PRO A 59 -5.33 -4.40 9.80
CA PRO A 59 -6.14 -3.46 9.04
C PRO A 59 -5.33 -2.69 7.99
N VAL A 60 -5.99 -2.38 6.87
CA VAL A 60 -5.38 -1.67 5.75
C VAL A 60 -6.17 -0.38 5.48
N LEU A 61 -5.50 0.76 5.58
CA LEU A 61 -6.05 2.07 5.25
C LEU A 61 -5.59 2.49 3.84
N ILE A 62 -6.55 2.66 2.93
CA ILE A 62 -6.30 3.23 1.60
C ILE A 62 -6.60 4.72 1.63
N CYS A 63 -5.58 5.54 1.35
CA CYS A 63 -5.72 6.98 1.20
C CYS A 63 -5.94 7.32 -0.28
N PRO A 64 -7.17 7.72 -0.69
CA PRO A 64 -7.40 8.22 -2.03
C PRO A 64 -6.70 9.56 -2.24
N PRO A 65 -6.32 9.85 -3.49
CA PRO A 65 -5.73 11.14 -3.84
C PRO A 65 -6.77 12.24 -3.67
N ASN A 66 -6.28 13.42 -3.29
CA ASN A 66 -7.11 14.59 -3.09
C ASN A 66 -7.49 15.20 -4.45
N ASN A 67 -8.55 14.69 -5.08
CA ASN A 67 -9.05 15.16 -6.38
C ASN A 67 -9.91 16.43 -6.27
N ARG A 68 -9.56 17.36 -5.38
CA ARG A 68 -10.26 18.65 -5.34
C ARG A 68 -10.07 19.33 -6.70
N PRO A 69 -11.16 19.68 -7.41
CA PRO A 69 -11.04 20.47 -8.62
C PRO A 69 -10.29 21.77 -8.26
N LYS A 70 -9.25 22.09 -9.03
CA LYS A 70 -8.52 23.36 -8.91
C LYS A 70 -9.41 24.53 -9.32
#